data_AF-A0A401K617-F1
#
_entry.id   AF-A0A401K617-F1
#
_cell.length_a   1.000
_cell.length_b   1.000
_cell.length_c   1.000
_cell.angle_alpha   90.00
_cell.angle_beta   90.00
_cell.angle_gamma   90.00
#
_symmetry.space_group_name_H-M   'P 1'
#
loop_
_entity.id
_entity.type
_entity.pdbx_description
1 polymer ?
#
loop_
_entity_poly.entity_id
_entity_poly.type
_entity_poly.pdbx_seq_one_letter_code
_entity_poly.pdbx_strand_id
1 'polypeptide(L)'
;MGTHNLVTRIAPGVFLEFIAIDPEALAPNRTRWFALDRLMREGKLEDAPQLLGWVASLPGLARNNAIQSPQHELLEVSRGDLRWHFFHRADGEPEAGGCLPAFIDWAGGKSPADKMQDVGLRLNRFQLAHPEMAAIRTKLHGLGWAAASPENRYVEFADAARPALTLVLDTPNGRVQIEGGGL
;
A
#
# COMPACT_ATOMS: atom_id res chain seq x y z
N MET A 1 -8.76 -2.22 -13.44
CA MET A 1 -8.85 -2.89 -12.12
C MET A 1 -10.25 -2.91 -11.52
N GLY A 2 -11.20 -2.10 -12.00
CA GLY A 2 -12.58 -2.17 -11.52
C GLY A 2 -12.70 -1.92 -10.02
N THR A 3 -11.98 -0.90 -9.53
CA THR A 3 -11.98 -0.45 -8.14
C THR A 3 -12.30 1.04 -8.07
N HIS A 4 -13.04 1.43 -7.04
CA HIS A 4 -13.30 2.82 -6.70
C HIS A 4 -12.57 3.15 -5.40
N ASN A 5 -12.05 4.37 -5.32
CA ASN A 5 -11.08 4.74 -4.30
C ASN A 5 -11.49 6.10 -3.69
N LEU A 6 -11.38 6.22 -2.37
CA LEU A 6 -11.47 7.48 -1.65
C LEU A 6 -10.12 7.74 -0.97
N VAL A 7 -9.54 8.91 -1.21
CA VAL A 7 -8.18 9.23 -0.79
C VAL A 7 -8.14 10.50 0.04
N THR A 8 -7.30 10.52 1.08
CA THR A 8 -7.07 11.71 1.90
C THR A 8 -5.62 11.81 2.33
N ARG A 9 -5.10 13.04 2.35
CA ARG A 9 -3.74 13.30 2.80
C ARG A 9 -3.63 13.11 4.31
N ILE A 10 -2.62 12.36 4.75
CA ILE A 10 -2.35 12.10 6.19
C ILE A 10 -0.98 12.59 6.66
N ALA A 11 -0.05 12.85 5.74
CA ALA A 11 1.22 13.55 5.99
C ALA A 11 1.74 14.15 4.66
N PRO A 12 2.77 15.01 4.65
CA PRO A 12 3.39 15.46 3.41
C PRO A 12 3.84 14.27 2.55
N GLY A 13 3.38 14.21 1.29
CA GLY A 13 3.66 13.10 0.39
C GLY A 13 2.99 11.76 0.71
N VAL A 14 2.17 11.65 1.76
CA VAL A 14 1.54 10.39 2.21
C VAL A 14 0.02 10.56 2.29
N PHE A 15 -0.70 9.57 1.76
CA PHE A 15 -2.16 9.52 1.78
C PHE A 15 -2.67 8.18 2.29
N LEU A 16 -3.87 8.19 2.86
CA LEU A 16 -4.65 7.01 3.14
C LEU A 16 -5.60 6.77 1.97
N GLU A 17 -5.68 5.53 1.52
CA GLU A 17 -6.58 5.10 0.47
C GLU A 17 -7.58 4.07 1.02
N PHE A 18 -8.86 4.41 0.91
CA PHE A 18 -9.94 3.45 1.02
C PHE A 18 -10.21 2.93 -0.39
N ILE A 19 -10.11 1.63 -0.58
CA ILE A 19 -10.29 0.98 -1.87
C ILE A 19 -11.36 -0.10 -1.75
N ALA A 20 -12.25 -0.15 -2.73
CA ALA A 20 -13.27 -1.17 -2.83
C ALA A 20 -13.51 -1.56 -4.29
N ILE A 21 -14.15 -2.71 -4.49
CA ILE A 21 -14.61 -3.13 -5.81
C ILE A 21 -15.66 -2.12 -6.29
N ASP A 22 -15.49 -1.60 -7.51
CA ASP A 22 -16.49 -0.73 -8.13
C ASP A 22 -17.63 -1.59 -8.68
N PRO A 23 -18.85 -1.49 -8.13
CA PRO A 23 -19.99 -2.30 -8.56
C PRO A 23 -20.47 -1.92 -9.97
N GLU A 24 -20.19 -0.69 -10.42
CA GLU A 24 -20.61 -0.18 -11.74
C GLU A 24 -19.55 -0.45 -12.82
N ALA A 25 -18.32 -0.80 -12.42
CA ALA A 25 -17.26 -1.13 -13.36
C ALA A 25 -17.36 -2.57 -13.85
N LEU A 26 -17.01 -2.78 -15.13
CA LEU A 26 -16.78 -4.13 -15.65
C LEU A 26 -15.68 -4.83 -14.84
N ALA A 27 -15.94 -6.09 -14.48
CA ALA A 27 -14.95 -6.91 -13.82
C ALA A 27 -13.68 -7.02 -14.71
N PRO A 28 -12.48 -6.78 -14.14
CA PRO A 28 -11.25 -6.92 -14.90
C PRO A 28 -11.02 -8.38 -15.29
N ASN A 29 -10.27 -8.59 -16.37
CA ASN A 29 -9.84 -9.92 -16.82
C ASN A 29 -8.67 -10.51 -16.01
N ARG A 30 -8.48 -10.05 -14.77
CA ARG A 30 -7.38 -10.41 -13.87
C ARG A 30 -7.77 -10.18 -12.42
N THR A 31 -7.05 -10.77 -11.48
CA THR A 31 -7.29 -10.58 -10.06
C THR A 31 -7.04 -9.14 -9.63
N ARG A 32 -7.87 -8.63 -8.72
CA ARG A 32 -7.68 -7.33 -8.08
C ARG A 32 -6.65 -7.43 -6.94
N TRP A 33 -5.68 -6.51 -7.01
CA TRP A 33 -4.84 -5.93 -5.96
C TRP A 33 -5.40 -6.08 -4.55
N PHE A 34 -4.49 -6.28 -3.59
CA PHE A 34 -4.76 -6.30 -2.16
C PHE A 34 -5.76 -7.38 -1.71
N ALA A 35 -5.79 -8.51 -2.42
CA ALA A 35 -6.66 -9.66 -2.19
C ALA A 35 -8.17 -9.33 -2.21
N LEU A 36 -8.57 -8.21 -2.82
CA LEU A 36 -9.97 -7.75 -2.79
C LEU A 36 -10.96 -8.82 -3.24
N ASP A 37 -10.65 -9.55 -4.32
CA ASP A 37 -11.54 -10.60 -4.83
C ASP A 37 -11.66 -11.79 -3.87
N ARG A 38 -10.56 -12.17 -3.20
CA ARG A 38 -10.56 -13.27 -2.22
C ARG A 38 -11.29 -12.87 -0.95
N LEU A 39 -10.98 -11.69 -0.40
CA LEU A 39 -11.56 -11.23 0.86
C LEU A 39 -13.05 -10.94 0.74
N MET A 40 -13.51 -10.43 -0.42
CA MET A 40 -14.93 -10.28 -0.70
C MET A 40 -15.64 -11.64 -0.74
N ARG A 41 -15.07 -12.64 -1.43
CA ARG A 41 -15.61 -14.01 -1.48
C ARG A 41 -15.61 -14.71 -0.11
N GLU A 42 -14.65 -14.39 0.75
CA GLU A 42 -14.59 -14.90 2.14
C GLU A 42 -15.53 -14.14 3.10
N GLY A 43 -16.26 -13.11 2.64
CA GLY A 43 -17.13 -12.27 3.46
C GLY A 43 -16.38 -11.35 4.42
N LYS A 44 -15.04 -11.29 4.34
CA LYS A 44 -14.20 -10.54 5.28
C LYS A 44 -14.33 -9.03 5.19
N LEU A 45 -14.88 -8.52 4.08
CA LEU A 45 -15.08 -7.09 3.84
C LEU A 45 -16.54 -6.64 4.03
N GLU A 46 -17.44 -7.53 4.47
CA GLU A 46 -18.86 -7.21 4.65
C GLU A 46 -19.11 -6.35 5.90
N ASP A 47 -18.38 -6.63 6.99
CA ASP A 47 -18.61 -5.98 8.28
C ASP A 47 -17.85 -4.65 8.43
N ALA A 48 -16.58 -4.62 8.03
CA ALA A 48 -15.70 -3.48 8.26
C ALA A 48 -14.54 -3.41 7.25
N PRO A 49 -14.02 -2.21 6.96
CA PRO A 49 -12.79 -2.05 6.20
C PRO A 49 -11.60 -2.65 6.96
N GLN A 50 -10.64 -3.21 6.22
CA GLN A 50 -9.42 -3.79 6.77
C GLN A 50 -8.18 -3.07 6.25
N LEU A 51 -7.12 -3.06 7.06
CA LEU A 51 -5.80 -2.60 6.62
C LEU A 51 -5.11 -3.72 5.82
N LEU A 52 -5.26 -3.67 4.50
CA LEU A 52 -4.87 -4.73 3.57
C LEU A 52 -3.36 -4.77 3.28
N GLY A 53 -2.71 -3.61 3.29
CA GLY A 53 -1.33 -3.45 2.84
C GLY A 53 -0.96 -1.98 2.71
N TRP A 54 0.19 -1.73 2.09
CA TRP A 54 0.72 -0.39 1.86
C TRP A 54 1.47 -0.31 0.54
N VAL A 55 1.68 0.92 0.08
CA VAL A 55 2.36 1.20 -1.19
C VAL A 55 3.57 2.11 -0.93
N ALA A 56 4.73 1.69 -1.42
CA ALA A 56 5.97 2.44 -1.29
C ALA A 56 6.28 3.20 -2.60
N SER A 57 6.52 4.51 -2.48
CA SER A 57 7.02 5.30 -3.61
C SER A 57 8.46 4.90 -3.91
N LEU A 58 8.75 4.55 -5.17
CA LEU A 58 10.08 4.18 -5.63
C LEU A 58 10.35 4.81 -7.02
N PRO A 59 10.87 6.05 -7.06
CA PRO A 59 11.10 6.76 -8.31
C PRO A 59 11.99 5.98 -9.28
N GLY A 60 11.62 6.00 -10.57
CA GLY A 60 12.37 5.27 -11.59
C GLY A 60 12.12 3.76 -11.58
N LEU A 61 11.00 3.32 -11.01
CA LEU A 61 10.56 1.93 -10.91
C LEU A 61 10.75 1.14 -12.22
N ALA A 62 10.30 1.70 -13.35
CA ALA A 62 10.38 1.04 -14.66
C ALA A 62 11.83 0.85 -15.18
N ARG A 63 12.81 1.56 -14.61
CA ARG A 63 14.24 1.44 -14.95
C ARG A 63 15.04 0.73 -13.87
N ASN A 64 14.39 0.29 -12.78
CA ASN A 64 15.07 -0.34 -11.66
C ASN A 64 15.28 -1.84 -11.93
N ASN A 65 16.50 -2.21 -12.32
CA ASN A 65 16.86 -3.59 -12.62
C ASN A 65 16.81 -4.53 -11.40
N ALA A 66 16.76 -4.00 -10.16
CA ALA A 66 16.59 -4.82 -8.96
C ALA A 66 15.15 -5.36 -8.81
N ILE A 67 14.20 -4.81 -9.58
CA ILE A 67 12.80 -5.22 -9.58
C ILE A 67 12.63 -6.34 -10.59
N GLN A 68 12.98 -7.55 -10.15
CA GLN A 68 12.79 -8.76 -10.92
C GLN A 68 12.16 -9.83 -10.05
N SER A 69 10.94 -10.23 -10.40
CA SER A 69 10.27 -11.36 -9.77
C SER A 69 9.27 -11.99 -10.73
N PRO A 70 9.29 -13.31 -10.93
CA PRO A 70 8.33 -14.00 -11.79
C PRO A 70 6.90 -13.97 -11.22
N GLN A 71 6.73 -13.63 -9.95
CA GLN A 71 5.43 -13.56 -9.27
C GLN A 71 4.81 -12.16 -9.34
N HIS A 72 5.52 -11.19 -9.90
CA HIS A 72 5.11 -9.80 -9.95
C HIS A 72 4.98 -9.31 -11.37
N GLU A 73 4.21 -8.24 -11.54
CA GLU A 73 4.11 -7.50 -12.79
C GLU A 73 4.31 -6.01 -12.55
N LEU A 74 4.86 -5.34 -13.56
CA LEU A 74 4.93 -3.89 -13.64
C LEU A 74 3.85 -3.41 -14.61
N LEU A 75 2.89 -2.65 -14.12
CA LEU A 75 1.80 -2.09 -14.91
C LEU A 75 1.97 -0.58 -15.05
N GLU A 76 1.68 -0.05 -16.24
CA GLU A 76 1.33 1.37 -16.39
C GLU A 76 -0.17 1.52 -16.15
N VAL A 77 -0.55 2.42 -15.25
CA VAL A 77 -1.92 2.68 -14.86
C VAL A 77 -2.23 4.16 -15.03
N SER A 78 -3.45 4.46 -15.44
CA SER A 78 -3.95 5.83 -15.57
C SER A 78 -5.32 6.00 -14.92
N ARG A 79 -5.58 7.20 -14.40
CA ARG A 79 -6.88 7.62 -13.84
C ARG A 79 -7.02 9.14 -13.99
N GLY A 80 -7.94 9.58 -14.85
CA GLY A 80 -8.00 10.98 -15.27
C GLY A 80 -6.67 11.40 -15.90
N ASP A 81 -6.11 12.52 -15.45
CA ASP A 81 -4.81 13.02 -15.92
C ASP A 81 -3.60 12.34 -15.26
N LEU A 82 -3.82 11.47 -14.27
CA LEU A 82 -2.75 10.77 -13.57
C LEU A 82 -2.29 9.55 -14.38
N ARG A 83 -0.97 9.35 -14.41
CA ARG A 83 -0.30 8.15 -14.94
C ARG A 83 0.81 7.74 -13.98
N TRP A 84 0.92 6.44 -13.72
CA TRP A 84 1.97 5.90 -12.84
C TRP A 84 2.31 4.47 -13.23
N HIS A 85 3.51 4.04 -12.87
CA HIS A 85 3.89 2.64 -12.84
C HIS A 85 3.54 2.04 -11.49
N PHE A 86 3.09 0.80 -11.49
CA PHE A 86 2.78 0.05 -10.29
C PHE A 86 3.33 -1.36 -10.37
N PHE A 87 4.11 -1.75 -9.38
CA PHE A 87 4.70 -3.08 -9.30
C PHE A 87 4.10 -3.84 -8.12
N HIS A 88 3.44 -4.96 -8.41
CA HIS A 88 2.72 -5.76 -7.41
C HIS A 88 2.75 -7.25 -7.75
N ARG A 89 2.29 -8.09 -6.82
CA ARG A 89 2.07 -9.52 -7.10
C ARG A 89 0.98 -9.72 -8.15
N ALA A 90 1.26 -10.50 -9.20
CA ALA A 90 0.36 -10.71 -10.32
C ALA A 90 -0.94 -11.46 -9.93
N ASP A 91 -0.91 -12.20 -8.82
CA ASP A 91 -2.10 -12.85 -8.25
C ASP A 91 -2.98 -11.91 -7.41
N GLY A 92 -2.57 -10.65 -7.23
CA GLY A 92 -3.29 -9.64 -6.45
C GLY A 92 -3.18 -9.81 -4.93
N GLU A 93 -2.50 -10.85 -4.44
CA GLU A 93 -2.37 -11.11 -3.01
C GLU A 93 -1.34 -10.17 -2.34
N PRO A 94 -1.46 -9.90 -1.03
CA PRO A 94 -0.43 -9.22 -0.26
C PRO A 94 0.81 -10.11 -0.06
N GLU A 95 2.01 -9.54 -0.17
CA GLU A 95 3.25 -10.28 0.09
C GLU A 95 3.67 -10.19 1.57
N ALA A 96 4.22 -11.29 2.11
CA ALA A 96 4.68 -11.37 3.49
C ALA A 96 3.61 -10.93 4.52
N GLY A 97 2.37 -11.39 4.32
CA GLY A 97 1.22 -11.00 5.13
C GLY A 97 0.93 -9.49 5.13
N GLY A 98 1.25 -8.81 4.04
CA GLY A 98 1.09 -7.36 3.86
C GLY A 98 2.30 -6.52 4.26
N CYS A 99 3.34 -7.13 4.83
CA CYS A 99 4.52 -6.40 5.29
C CYS A 99 5.45 -5.97 4.14
N LEU A 100 5.41 -6.64 2.98
CA LEU A 100 6.11 -6.14 1.79
C LEU A 100 5.13 -5.33 0.91
N PRO A 101 5.48 -4.08 0.55
CA PRO A 101 4.58 -3.19 -0.16
C PRO A 101 4.51 -3.54 -1.65
N ALA A 102 3.44 -3.09 -2.29
CA ALA A 102 3.50 -2.80 -3.71
C ALA A 102 4.27 -1.49 -3.94
N PHE A 103 4.85 -1.29 -5.12
CA PHE A 103 5.64 -0.09 -5.41
C PHE A 103 4.97 0.79 -6.45
N ILE A 104 5.09 2.10 -6.28
CA ILE A 104 4.53 3.11 -7.18
C ILE A 104 5.60 4.10 -7.66
N ASP A 105 5.51 4.50 -8.93
CA ASP A 105 6.29 5.59 -9.51
C ASP A 105 5.39 6.43 -10.41
N TRP A 106 5.34 7.73 -10.17
CA TRP A 106 4.45 8.65 -10.89
C TRP A 106 4.92 8.99 -12.31
N ALA A 107 5.78 8.15 -12.91
CA ALA A 107 6.25 8.24 -14.30
C ALA A 107 6.81 9.63 -14.67
N GLY A 108 7.58 10.25 -13.76
CA GLY A 108 8.11 11.61 -13.93
C GLY A 108 7.14 12.74 -13.57
N GLY A 109 5.88 12.42 -13.27
CA GLY A 109 4.91 13.31 -12.65
C GLY A 109 5.13 13.48 -11.15
N LYS A 110 4.36 14.39 -10.55
CA LYS A 110 4.32 14.58 -9.09
C LYS A 110 3.22 13.72 -8.49
N SER A 111 3.51 13.14 -7.32
CA SER A 111 2.46 12.51 -6.50
C SER A 111 1.31 13.49 -6.27
N PRO A 112 0.05 13.05 -6.42
CA PRO A 112 -1.12 13.87 -6.12
C PRO A 112 -1.35 14.04 -4.62
N ALA A 113 -0.61 13.33 -3.75
CA ALA A 113 -0.83 13.28 -2.31
C ALA A 113 -0.98 14.67 -1.66
N ASP A 114 -0.13 15.64 -2.03
CA ASP A 114 -0.16 16.98 -1.42
C ASP A 114 -1.36 17.83 -1.86
N LYS A 115 -2.04 17.44 -2.94
CA LYS A 115 -3.26 18.09 -3.44
C LYS A 115 -4.54 17.38 -3.01
N MET A 116 -4.43 16.22 -2.34
CA MET A 116 -5.60 15.49 -1.87
C MET A 116 -6.30 16.25 -0.73
N GLN A 117 -7.60 15.98 -0.58
CA GLN A 117 -8.38 16.55 0.50
C GLN A 117 -7.75 16.23 1.85
N ASP A 118 -7.67 17.26 2.69
CA ASP A 118 -7.24 17.16 4.07
C ASP A 118 -8.48 17.17 4.97
N VAL A 119 -8.79 16.02 5.58
CA VAL A 119 -9.94 15.86 6.48
C VAL A 119 -9.53 15.86 7.96
N GLY A 120 -8.34 16.35 8.27
CA GLY A 120 -7.84 16.44 9.65
C GLY A 120 -7.21 15.16 10.21
N LEU A 121 -6.98 14.14 9.38
CA LEU A 121 -6.25 12.93 9.77
C LEU A 121 -4.73 13.16 9.69
N ARG A 122 -3.98 12.73 10.70
CA ARG A 122 -2.52 12.85 10.73
C ARG A 122 -1.88 11.50 11.00
N LEU A 123 -0.92 11.11 10.16
CA LEU A 123 -0.13 9.91 10.37
C LEU A 123 0.75 10.12 11.61
N ASN A 124 0.53 9.27 12.60
CA ASN A 124 1.34 9.24 13.82
C ASN A 124 2.43 8.17 13.70
N ARG A 125 2.04 6.96 13.28
CA ARG A 125 2.93 5.80 13.15
C ARG A 125 2.34 4.78 12.20
N PHE A 126 3.20 4.09 11.45
CA PHE A 126 2.86 2.90 10.69
C PHE A 126 3.88 1.81 10.99
N GLN A 127 3.46 0.71 11.61
CA GLN A 127 4.35 -0.38 12.01
C GLN A 127 4.11 -1.62 11.16
N LEU A 128 5.21 -2.23 10.73
CA LEU A 128 5.28 -3.55 10.10
C LEU A 128 5.88 -4.51 11.12
N ALA A 129 5.22 -5.63 11.38
CA ALA A 129 5.74 -6.66 12.26
C ALA A 129 5.75 -8.02 11.55
N HIS A 130 6.87 -8.73 11.54
CA HIS A 130 6.99 -10.00 10.80
C HIS A 130 8.03 -10.95 11.43
N PRO A 131 7.88 -12.29 11.32
CA PRO A 131 8.89 -13.25 11.79
C PRO A 131 10.26 -13.11 11.10
N GLU A 132 10.23 -12.65 9.84
CA GLU A 132 11.40 -12.47 8.99
C GLU A 132 11.66 -10.99 8.67
N MET A 133 11.43 -10.10 9.65
CA MET A 133 11.52 -8.65 9.42
C MET A 133 12.91 -8.20 8.93
N ALA A 134 13.99 -8.88 9.35
CA ALA A 134 15.35 -8.66 8.85
C ALA A 134 15.50 -8.92 7.33
N ALA A 135 14.85 -9.97 6.81
CA ALA A 135 14.87 -10.29 5.39
C ALA A 135 14.09 -9.26 4.58
N ILE A 136 12.91 -8.85 5.07
CA ILE A 136 12.09 -7.80 4.44
C ILE A 136 12.84 -6.46 4.41
N ARG A 137 13.49 -6.07 5.51
CA ARG A 137 14.34 -4.86 5.56
C ARG A 137 15.45 -4.91 4.52
N THR A 138 16.16 -6.03 4.42
CA THR A 138 17.23 -6.24 3.44
C THR A 138 16.69 -6.14 2.01
N LYS A 139 15.54 -6.75 1.72
CA LYS A 139 14.90 -6.69 0.41
C LYS A 139 14.54 -5.26 0.03
N LEU A 140 13.86 -4.52 0.92
CA LEU A 140 13.50 -3.12 0.69
C LEU A 140 14.73 -2.24 0.44
N HIS A 141 15.76 -2.39 1.27
CA HIS A 141 17.00 -1.65 1.10
C HIS A 141 17.68 -1.96 -0.25
N GLY A 142 17.71 -3.23 -0.66
CA GLY A 142 18.23 -3.64 -1.97
C GLY A 142 17.47 -3.04 -3.15
N LEU A 143 16.19 -2.70 -2.97
CA LEU A 143 15.38 -2.01 -3.97
C LEU A 143 15.58 -0.48 -3.98
N GLY A 144 16.34 0.06 -3.02
CA GLY A 144 16.55 1.49 -2.84
C GLY A 144 15.51 2.18 -1.95
N TRP A 145 14.70 1.42 -1.21
CA TRP A 145 13.76 1.96 -0.23
C TRP A 145 14.27 1.71 1.20
N ALA A 146 14.42 2.76 2.00
CA ALA A 146 14.95 2.65 3.36
C ALA A 146 14.04 3.31 4.39
N ALA A 147 13.65 2.57 5.42
CA ALA A 147 12.86 3.11 6.54
C ALA A 147 13.58 4.23 7.30
N ALA A 148 14.92 4.28 7.24
CA ALA A 148 15.72 5.31 7.88
C ALA A 148 15.70 6.66 7.12
N SER A 149 15.21 6.69 5.88
CA SER A 149 15.12 7.94 5.12
C SER A 149 14.11 8.90 5.77
N PRO A 150 14.38 10.23 5.80
CA PRO A 150 13.50 11.20 6.47
C PRO A 150 12.04 11.18 6.00
N GLU A 151 11.79 10.88 4.73
CA GLU A 151 10.46 10.73 4.14
C GLU A 151 9.68 9.52 4.70
N ASN A 152 10.39 8.51 5.20
CA ASN A 152 9.81 7.28 5.74
C ASN A 152 9.78 7.27 7.28
N ARG A 153 9.99 8.43 7.94
CA ARG A 153 10.12 8.57 9.41
C ARG A 153 8.96 7.99 10.24
N TYR A 154 7.81 7.75 9.64
CA TYR A 154 6.64 7.19 10.30
C TYR A 154 6.60 5.66 10.25
N VAL A 155 7.49 5.03 9.47
CA VAL A 155 7.52 3.58 9.27
C VAL A 155 8.44 2.93 10.30
N GLU A 156 7.87 2.03 11.09
CA GLU A 156 8.58 1.24 12.10
C GLU A 156 8.57 -0.24 11.74
N PHE A 157 9.67 -0.93 12.00
CA PHE A 157 9.79 -2.37 11.80
C PHE A 157 9.95 -3.06 13.15
N ALA A 158 9.21 -4.14 13.37
CA ALA A 158 9.25 -4.94 14.58
C ALA A 158 9.35 -6.43 14.26
N ASP A 159 10.01 -7.20 15.11
CA ASP A 159 9.95 -8.66 15.06
C ASP A 159 8.66 -9.13 15.73
N ALA A 160 7.98 -10.11 15.13
CA ALA A 160 6.77 -10.70 15.70
C ALA A 160 6.60 -12.16 15.28
N ALA A 161 5.82 -12.92 16.03
CA ALA A 161 5.54 -14.33 15.71
C ALA A 161 4.64 -14.52 14.47
N ARG A 162 3.93 -13.46 14.04
CA ARG A 162 3.05 -13.46 12.86
C ARG A 162 3.13 -12.11 12.14
N PRO A 163 2.87 -12.06 10.83
CA PRO A 163 2.74 -10.81 10.10
C PRO A 163 1.63 -9.93 10.68
N ALA A 164 1.90 -8.64 10.86
CA ALA A 164 0.90 -7.66 11.27
C ALA A 164 1.24 -6.26 10.76
N LEU A 165 0.21 -5.47 10.52
CA LEU A 165 0.26 -4.05 10.19
C LEU A 165 -0.46 -3.26 11.28
N THR A 166 0.12 -2.14 11.71
CA THR A 166 -0.52 -1.23 12.65
C THR A 166 -0.41 0.20 12.17
N LEU A 167 -1.55 0.80 11.86
CA LEU A 167 -1.66 2.21 11.49
C LEU A 167 -2.21 3.00 12.67
N VAL A 168 -1.45 4.00 13.13
CA VAL A 168 -1.87 4.94 14.18
C VAL A 168 -2.10 6.31 13.56
N LEU A 169 -3.31 6.82 13.73
CA LEU A 169 -3.72 8.14 13.23
C LEU A 169 -4.14 9.03 14.40
N ASP A 170 -3.69 10.27 14.39
CA ASP A 170 -4.32 11.33 15.18
C ASP A 170 -5.51 11.87 14.35
N THR A 171 -6.71 11.87 14.93
CA THR A 171 -7.95 12.33 14.28
C THR A 171 -8.55 13.50 15.06
N PRO A 172 -9.51 14.25 14.48
CA PRO A 172 -10.24 15.30 15.22
C PRO A 172 -10.93 14.80 16.49
N ASN A 173 -11.23 13.49 16.57
CA ASN A 173 -11.93 12.85 17.69
C ASN A 173 -10.98 12.09 18.63
N GLY A 174 -9.67 12.27 18.46
CA GLY A 174 -8.64 11.56 19.24
C GLY A 174 -7.85 10.55 18.42
N ARG A 175 -6.91 9.89 19.08
CA ARG A 175 -6.03 8.91 18.45
C ARG A 175 -6.75 7.59 18.22
N VAL A 176 -6.56 7.02 17.04
CA VAL A 176 -7.07 5.69 16.67
C VAL A 176 -5.92 4.79 16.24
N GLN A 177 -6.07 3.49 16.50
CA GLN A 177 -5.19 2.43 16.02
C GLN A 177 -6.01 1.48 15.15
N ILE A 178 -5.50 1.19 13.96
CA ILE A 178 -6.10 0.28 12.99
C ILE A 178 -5.10 -0.86 12.79
N GLU A 179 -5.56 -2.09 12.96
CA GLU A 179 -4.76 -3.29 12.81
C GLU A 179 -5.15 -4.04 11.54
N GLY A 180 -4.19 -4.75 10.96
CA GLY A 180 -4.39 -5.60 9.79
C GLY A 180 -3.15 -6.41 9.45
N GLY A 181 -3.00 -6.77 8.17
CA GLY A 181 -2.01 -7.75 7.74
C GLY A 181 -2.35 -9.18 8.18
N GLY A 182 -1.41 -10.11 8.00
CA GLY A 182 -1.61 -11.53 8.33
C GLY A 182 -2.66 -12.24 7.46
N LEU A 183 -2.94 -11.67 6.28
CA LEU A 183 -3.93 -12.12 5.29
C LEU A 183 -3.53 -13.35 4.50
#